data_AF-A0A968JPD2-F1
#
_entry.id   AF-A0A968JPD2-F1
#
_cell.length_a   1.000
_cell.length_b   1.000
_cell.length_c   1.000
_cell.angle_alpha   90.00
_cell.angle_beta   90.00
_cell.angle_gamma   90.00
#
_symmetry.space_group_name_H-M   'P 1'
#
loop_
_entity.id
_entity.type
_entity.pdbx_description
1 polymer ?
#
loop_
_entity_poly.entity_id
_entity_poly.type
_entity_poly.pdbx_seq_one_letter_code
_entity_poly.pdbx_strand_id
1 'polypeptide(L)'
;MPELTTIGAKRGHTLTSDTHLHPSYGSGADANDPKSNGNGFYTRQEFIELIQYAHDHHIEIIPEINVPGHARAAIKAMEARYKNLCCNMTKQKQKNIC
;
A
#
# COMPACT_ATOMS: atom_id res chain seq x y z
N MET A 1 6.94 4.63 4.89
CA MET A 1 6.18 3.41 5.23
C MET A 1 5.93 2.64 3.95
N PRO A 2 6.86 1.77 3.53
CA PRO A 2 6.78 1.10 2.23
C PRO A 2 5.56 0.16 2.10
N GLU A 3 5.05 -0.37 3.21
CA GLU A 3 3.96 -1.35 3.20
C GLU A 3 2.65 -0.78 2.64
N LEU A 4 2.45 0.54 2.73
CA LEU A 4 1.28 1.21 2.16
C LEU A 4 1.20 1.02 0.64
N THR A 5 2.35 1.03 -0.05
CA THR A 5 2.40 0.85 -1.50
C THR A 5 2.70 -0.60 -1.89
N THR A 6 3.53 -1.34 -1.14
CA THR A 6 3.84 -2.73 -1.51
C THR A 6 2.70 -3.70 -1.25
N ILE A 7 1.82 -3.40 -0.28
CA ILE A 7 0.66 -4.24 0.09
C ILE A 7 -0.64 -3.50 -0.20
N GLY A 8 -0.79 -2.27 0.29
CA GLY A 8 -2.05 -1.52 0.21
C GLY A 8 -2.48 -1.15 -1.21
N ALA A 9 -1.52 -1.05 -2.15
CA ALA A 9 -1.76 -0.71 -3.55
C ALA A 9 -1.91 -1.93 -4.48
N LYS A 10 -1.97 -3.14 -3.92
CA LYS A 10 -2.11 -4.39 -4.69
C LYS A 10 -3.35 -5.15 -4.28
N ARG A 11 -4.01 -5.78 -5.25
CA ARG A 11 -5.24 -6.54 -5.10
C ARG A 11 -5.16 -7.82 -5.93
N GLY A 12 -5.54 -8.93 -5.33
CA GLY A 12 -5.59 -10.24 -5.96
C GLY A 12 -6.14 -11.28 -5.02
N HIS A 13 -6.34 -12.51 -5.50
CA HIS A 13 -6.84 -13.59 -4.68
C HIS A 13 -5.91 -13.84 -3.49
N THR A 14 -6.48 -13.86 -2.29
CA THR A 14 -5.78 -14.08 -1.03
C THR A 14 -6.79 -14.57 0.00
N LEU A 15 -6.31 -15.30 1.01
CA LEU A 15 -7.13 -15.73 2.16
C LEU A 15 -6.91 -14.85 3.39
N THR A 16 -5.74 -14.20 3.50
CA THR A 16 -5.31 -13.51 4.73
C THR A 16 -5.08 -12.01 4.54
N SER A 17 -4.88 -11.55 3.31
CA SER A 17 -4.50 -10.18 2.97
C SER A 17 -3.15 -9.70 3.54
N ASP A 18 -2.18 -10.61 3.73
CA ASP A 18 -0.87 -10.26 4.28
C ASP A 18 0.07 -9.58 3.28
N THR A 19 -0.06 -9.91 1.99
CA THR A 19 0.84 -9.43 0.92
C THR A 19 0.17 -8.47 -0.06
N HIS A 20 -1.16 -8.54 -0.16
CA HIS A 20 -2.02 -7.73 -1.03
C HIS A 20 -3.46 -7.84 -0.51
N LEU A 21 -4.33 -6.94 -0.93
CA LEU A 21 -5.74 -6.94 -0.54
C LEU A 21 -6.56 -7.91 -1.41
N HIS A 22 -7.76 -8.25 -0.95
CA HIS A 22 -8.74 -8.97 -1.77
C HIS A 22 -9.08 -8.21 -3.07
N PRO A 23 -9.43 -8.94 -4.14
CA PRO A 23 -9.84 -8.31 -5.38
C PRO A 23 -11.13 -7.52 -5.19
N SER A 24 -11.30 -6.46 -5.96
CA SER A 24 -12.49 -5.60 -5.91
C SER A 24 -12.73 -5.00 -7.28
N TYR A 25 -13.99 -4.70 -7.62
CA TYR A 25 -14.36 -4.03 -8.86
C TYR A 25 -13.82 -4.66 -10.14
N GLY A 26 -13.70 -6.00 -10.18
CA GLY A 26 -13.18 -6.71 -11.36
C GLY A 26 -11.67 -6.57 -11.56
N SER A 27 -10.90 -6.29 -10.51
CA SER A 27 -9.42 -6.18 -10.56
C SER A 27 -8.67 -7.46 -10.99
N GLY A 28 -9.38 -8.57 -11.27
CA GLY A 28 -8.76 -9.86 -11.55
C GLY A 28 -8.24 -10.57 -10.30
N ALA A 29 -7.81 -11.82 -10.49
CA ALA A 29 -7.33 -12.69 -9.42
C ALA A 29 -5.81 -12.56 -9.17
N ASP A 30 -5.03 -12.10 -10.14
CA ASP A 30 -3.59 -11.98 -10.01
C ASP A 30 -3.20 -10.57 -9.53
N ALA A 31 -2.48 -10.51 -8.40
CA ALA A 31 -2.01 -9.26 -7.81
C ALA A 31 -0.79 -8.65 -8.53
N ASN A 32 -0.16 -9.40 -9.43
CA ASN A 32 0.99 -8.95 -10.21
C ASN A 32 0.66 -8.74 -11.69
N ASP A 33 -0.60 -8.93 -12.10
CA ASP A 33 -1.01 -8.64 -13.47
C ASP A 33 -0.85 -7.13 -13.74
N PRO A 34 0.04 -6.72 -14.67
CA PRO A 34 0.24 -5.32 -15.01
C PRO A 34 -0.99 -4.69 -15.69
N LYS A 35 -1.94 -5.50 -16.17
CA LYS A 35 -3.21 -5.05 -16.75
C LYS A 35 -4.33 -4.96 -15.72
N SER A 36 -4.05 -5.27 -14.45
CA SER A 36 -5.05 -5.14 -13.38
C SER A 36 -5.37 -3.68 -13.12
N ASN A 37 -6.64 -3.32 -13.31
CA ASN A 37 -7.15 -1.99 -12.97
C ASN A 37 -7.24 -1.72 -11.46
N GLY A 38 -6.97 -2.73 -10.62
CA GLY A 38 -7.04 -2.60 -9.15
C GLY A 38 -5.70 -2.34 -8.47
N ASN A 39 -4.62 -2.22 -9.26
CA ASN A 39 -3.24 -2.15 -8.77
C ASN A 39 -2.56 -0.86 -9.22
N GLY A 40 -1.59 -0.38 -8.43
CA GLY A 40 -0.76 0.78 -8.76
C GLY A 40 -0.84 1.90 -7.73
N PHE A 41 0.13 2.80 -7.76
CA PHE A 41 0.23 3.96 -6.88
C PHE A 41 1.09 5.04 -7.54
N TYR A 42 0.91 6.29 -7.13
CA TYR A 42 1.83 7.36 -7.49
C TYR A 42 3.09 7.29 -6.63
N THR A 43 4.25 7.20 -7.27
CA THR A 43 5.51 7.46 -6.61
C THR A 43 5.56 8.91 -6.14
N ARG A 44 6.47 9.19 -5.21
CA ARG A 44 6.67 10.56 -4.72
C ARG A 44 6.98 11.53 -5.86
N GLN A 45 7.78 11.10 -6.84
CA GLN A 45 8.18 11.94 -7.94
C GLN A 45 7.00 12.22 -8.89
N GLU A 46 6.26 11.19 -9.28
CA GLU A 46 5.04 11.35 -10.10
C GLU A 46 4.00 12.24 -9.42
N PHE A 47 3.83 12.13 -8.11
CA PHE A 47 2.90 13.00 -7.37
C PHE A 47 3.36 14.46 -7.34
N ILE A 48 4.67 14.72 -7.23
CA ILE A 48 5.22 16.08 -7.30
C ILE A 48 5.00 16.67 -8.70
N GLU A 49 5.27 15.88 -9.74
CA GLU A 49 5.06 16.27 -11.14
C GLU A 49 3.58 16.57 -11.42
N LEU A 50 2.67 15.75 -10.87
CA LEU A 50 1.24 15.98 -10.97
C LEU A 50 0.81 17.31 -10.34
N ILE A 51 1.36 17.66 -9.17
CA ILE A 51 1.08 18.95 -8.51
C ILE A 51 1.61 20.11 -9.34
N GLN A 52 2.84 20.01 -9.85
CA GLN A 52 3.44 21.05 -10.70
C GLN A 52 2.62 21.26 -11.97
N TYR A 53 2.23 20.17 -12.63
CA TYR A 53 1.37 20.21 -13.79
C TYR A 53 0.03 20.89 -13.49
N ALA A 54 -0.66 20.51 -12.41
CA ALA A 54 -1.93 21.14 -12.04
C ALA A 54 -1.76 22.63 -11.72
N HIS A 55 -0.69 23.00 -11.02
CA HIS A 55 -0.38 24.39 -10.69
C HIS A 55 -0.18 25.26 -11.95
N ASP A 56 0.54 24.76 -12.96
CA ASP A 56 0.74 25.46 -14.24
C ASP A 56 -0.58 25.69 -14.99
N HIS A 57 -1.59 24.87 -14.69
CA HIS A 57 -2.95 24.97 -15.20
C HIS A 57 -3.91 25.70 -14.25
N HIS A 58 -3.41 26.36 -13.21
CA HIS A 58 -4.19 27.08 -12.19
C HIS A 58 -5.20 26.19 -11.43
N ILE A 59 -4.87 24.91 -11.27
CA ILE A 59 -5.67 23.92 -10.53
C ILE A 59 -4.97 23.62 -9.21
N GLU A 60 -5.71 23.71 -8.10
CA GLU A 60 -5.25 23.30 -6.77
C GLU A 60 -5.60 21.82 -6.51
N ILE A 61 -4.59 21.01 -6.14
CA ILE A 61 -4.79 19.62 -5.72
C ILE A 61 -4.89 19.57 -4.19
N ILE A 62 -6.05 19.15 -3.68
CA ILE A 62 -6.26 18.90 -2.24
C ILE A 62 -6.25 17.38 -2.00
N PRO A 63 -5.22 16.81 -1.36
CA PRO A 63 -5.16 15.38 -1.11
C PRO A 63 -6.11 14.97 0.03
N GLU A 64 -6.80 13.85 -0.13
CA GLU A 64 -7.63 13.24 0.91
C GLU A 64 -6.96 11.97 1.47
N ILE A 65 -6.89 11.88 2.79
CA ILE A 65 -6.56 10.65 3.51
C ILE A 65 -7.74 10.31 4.42
N ASN A 66 -8.53 9.30 4.04
CA ASN A 66 -9.79 9.00 4.72
C ASN A 66 -9.57 8.19 6.01
N VAL A 67 -10.02 8.74 7.14
CA VAL A 67 -9.97 8.15 8.49
C VAL A 67 -11.19 8.61 9.31
N PRO A 68 -11.71 7.82 10.27
CA PRO A 68 -11.30 6.46 10.66
C PRO A 68 -11.92 5.35 9.78
N GLY A 69 -12.98 5.68 9.03
CA GLY A 69 -13.62 4.79 8.05
C GLY A 69 -12.77 4.62 6.79
N HIS A 70 -13.17 3.70 5.91
CA HIS A 70 -12.54 3.44 4.60
C HIS A 70 -11.02 3.18 4.60
N ALA A 71 -10.40 2.98 5.75
CA ALA A 71 -8.96 2.85 5.91
C ALA A 71 -8.42 1.41 5.77
N ARG A 72 -9.19 0.48 5.18
CA ARG A 72 -8.83 -0.96 5.15
C ARG A 72 -7.46 -1.22 4.53
N ALA A 73 -7.11 -0.50 3.46
CA ALA A 73 -5.81 -0.64 2.81
C ALA A 73 -4.65 -0.27 3.74
N ALA A 74 -4.79 0.85 4.46
CA ALA A 74 -3.81 1.32 5.42
C ALA A 74 -3.70 0.37 6.63
N ILE A 75 -4.84 -0.11 7.15
CA ILE A 75 -4.86 -1.05 8.29
C ILE A 75 -4.10 -2.32 7.94
N LYS A 76 -4.39 -2.96 6.80
CA LYS A 76 -3.72 -4.22 6.41
C LYS A 76 -2.24 -4.06 6.14
N ALA A 77 -1.84 -2.96 5.49
CA ALA A 77 -0.43 -2.62 5.33
C ALA A 77 0.28 -2.46 6.69
N MET A 78 -0.38 -1.82 7.66
CA MET A 78 0.21 -1.61 8.99
C MET A 78 0.22 -2.87 9.86
N GLU A 79 -0.78 -3.75 9.74
CA GLU A 79 -0.75 -5.07 10.35
C GLU A 79 0.45 -5.90 9.83
N ALA A 80 0.69 -5.89 8.52
CA ALA A 80 1.82 -6.59 7.92
C ALA A 80 3.17 -5.98 8.38
N ARG A 81 3.27 -4.64 8.41
CA ARG A 81 4.42 -3.94 8.98
C ARG A 81 4.68 -4.36 10.42
N TYR A 82 3.64 -4.38 11.25
CA TYR A 82 3.73 -4.79 12.65
C TYR A 82 4.28 -6.23 12.78
N LYS A 83 3.70 -7.19 12.04
CA LYS A 83 4.17 -8.58 12.02
C LYS A 83 5.66 -8.69 11.64
N ASN A 84 6.08 -7.95 10.60
CA ASN A 84 7.46 -7.94 10.13
C ASN A 84 8.43 -7.40 11.17
N LEU A 85 8.08 -6.29 11.82
CA LEU A 85 8.89 -5.71 12.88
C LEU A 85 8.96 -6.62 14.11
N CYS A 86 7.85 -7.22 14.53
CA CYS A 86 7.82 -8.17 15.64
C CYS A 86 8.67 -9.42 15.38
N CYS A 87 8.60 -10.00 14.19
CA CYS A 87 9.42 -11.15 13.80
C CYS A 87 10.92 -10.81 13.69
N ASN A 88 11.25 -9.59 13.25
CA ASN A 88 12.64 -9.15 13.20
C ASN A 88 13.20 -8.88 14.60
N MET A 89 12.40 -8.35 15.51
CA MET A 89 12.79 -8.16 16.92
C MET A 89 13.07 -9.49 17.63
N THR A 90 12.27 -10.53 17.39
CA THR A 90 12.54 -11.86 17.97
C THR A 90 13.80 -12.52 17.40
N LYS A 91 14.06 -12.37 16.09
CA LYS A 91 15.30 -12.86 15.45
C LYS A 91 16.55 -12.14 15.96
N GLN A 92 16.49 -10.83 16.18
CA GLN A 92 17.61 -10.07 16.77
C GLN A 92 17.84 -10.48 18.23
N LYS A 93 16.77 -10.72 19.00
CA LYS A 93 16.88 -11.20 20.38
C LYS A 93 17.51 -12.60 20.45
N GLN A 94 17.16 -13.50 19.53
CA GLN A 94 17.74 -14.85 19.43
C GLN A 94 19.23 -14.81 19.04
N LYS A 95 19.62 -13.92 18.12
CA LYS A 95 21.03 -13.71 17.72
C LYS A 95 21.92 -13.12 18.82
N ASN A 96 21.34 -12.43 19.79
CA ASN A 96 22.07 -11.83 20.92
C ASN A 96 22.08 -12.71 22.17
N ILE A 97 21.48 -13.91 22.10
CA ILE A 97 21.39 -14.89 23.20
C ILE A 97 22.23 -16.16 22.89
N CYS A 98 22.58 -16.40 21.63
CA CYS A 98 23.63 -17.36 21.21
C CYS A 98 24.92 -16.60 20.91
#